data_AF-A0A8S0ZAL0-F1
#
_entry.id   AF-A0A8S0ZAL0-F1
#
_cell.length_a   1.000
_cell.length_b   1.000
_cell.length_c   1.000
_cell.angle_alpha   90.00
_cell.angle_beta   90.00
_cell.angle_gamma   90.00
#
_symmetry.space_group_name_H-M   'P 1'
#
loop_
_entity.id
_entity.type
_entity.pdbx_description
1 polymer ?
#
loop_
_entity_poly.entity_id
_entity_poly.type
_entity_poly.pdbx_seq_one_letter_code
_entity_poly.pdbx_strand_id
1 'polypeptide(L)'
;MSTVPNRPNLKLARLWYKYKDEPKKENNEDVEEPTKAVTEMDCESYPPYNFSWFAENKVAAMGFPQSVANLNYLVDVGVNHLITLSPERIPPIMECKKKLKWSEIRIKEFGVPTMKQILKFIEICERAEIRGEVVGVHCRHGRGRTGTMLACYLVHFKNMAPERAVLTVRVQRPGSCETYEQEKAVCHYHDCLRGTVEKPDYRLVEDKMYFDFSMKYMYDDDTIRIEKDETAEQKEEDDLKIVKIGDSSVQKQVKLKVPKKKSNAMVINHKIYF
;
A
#
# COMPACT_ATOMS: atom_id res chain seq x y z
N MET A 1 -17.60 37.93 53.03
CA MET A 1 -17.04 37.12 54.13
C MET A 1 -16.72 35.75 53.57
N SER A 2 -15.46 35.33 53.66
CA SER A 2 -14.89 34.14 53.04
C SER A 2 -15.09 32.91 53.94
N THR A 3 -15.58 31.80 53.37
CA THR A 3 -15.82 30.53 54.07
C THR A 3 -14.74 29.51 53.69
N VAL A 4 -13.83 29.21 54.61
CA VAL A 4 -12.77 28.20 54.44
C VAL A 4 -13.26 26.83 54.95
N PRO A 5 -13.18 25.74 54.15
CA PRO A 5 -13.53 24.40 54.62
C PRO A 5 -12.41 23.72 55.42
N ASN A 6 -12.87 22.89 56.36
CA ASN A 6 -12.16 22.23 57.47
C ASN A 6 -11.08 21.24 57.00
N ARG A 7 -9.87 21.28 57.58
CA ARG A 7 -8.78 20.32 57.31
C ARG A 7 -8.78 19.20 58.36
N PRO A 8 -8.66 17.91 57.98
CA PRO A 8 -8.60 16.82 58.95
C PRO A 8 -7.26 16.79 59.70
N ASN A 9 -7.34 16.53 61.01
CA ASN A 9 -6.25 16.63 61.97
C ASN A 9 -5.27 15.44 61.86
N LEU A 10 -4.05 15.70 61.36
CA LEU A 10 -3.03 14.70 61.01
C LEU A 10 -2.54 13.82 62.20
N LYS A 11 -2.89 14.17 63.45
CA LYS A 11 -2.43 13.45 64.65
C LYS A 11 -3.19 12.14 64.92
N LEU A 12 -4.42 11.97 64.41
CA LEU A 12 -5.22 10.75 64.62
C LEU A 12 -4.84 9.60 63.67
N ALA A 13 -4.38 9.90 62.45
CA ALA A 13 -3.99 8.90 61.46
C ALA A 13 -2.70 8.12 61.84
N ARG A 14 -1.82 8.73 62.65
CA ARG A 14 -0.57 8.08 63.12
C ARG A 14 -0.78 7.06 64.23
N LEU A 15 -1.90 7.08 64.95
CA LEU A 15 -2.17 6.14 66.05
C LEU A 15 -2.66 4.78 65.53
N TRP A 16 -3.39 4.77 64.40
CA TRP A 16 -3.91 3.56 63.76
C TRP A 16 -2.82 2.68 63.13
N TYR A 17 -1.67 3.27 62.79
CA TYR A 17 -0.54 2.53 62.20
C TYR A 17 0.36 1.85 63.25
N LYS A 18 0.16 2.09 64.55
CA LYS A 18 1.03 1.58 65.61
C LYS A 18 0.54 0.28 66.26
N TYR A 19 -0.70 -0.15 66.00
CA TYR A 19 -1.34 -1.29 66.68
C TYR A 19 -2.17 -2.20 65.76
N LYS A 20 -1.76 -2.40 64.49
CA LYS A 20 -2.35 -3.47 63.68
C LYS A 20 -1.42 -4.68 63.73
N ASP A 21 -1.89 -5.69 64.45
CA ASP A 21 -1.16 -6.87 64.91
C ASP A 21 -0.49 -7.67 63.77
N GLU A 22 0.77 -8.06 63.99
CA GLU A 22 1.50 -9.05 63.20
C GLU A 22 1.15 -10.48 63.69
N PRO A 23 0.80 -11.45 62.82
CA PRO A 23 0.74 -12.84 63.23
C PRO A 23 2.13 -13.50 63.18
N LYS A 24 2.43 -14.23 64.26
CA LYS A 24 3.68 -14.93 64.59
C LYS A 24 3.98 -16.12 63.67
N LYS A 25 5.27 -16.40 63.47
CA LYS A 25 5.84 -17.63 62.89
C LYS A 25 5.81 -18.78 63.91
N GLU A 26 5.36 -19.97 63.49
CA GLU A 26 5.73 -21.29 64.05
C GLU A 26 5.78 -22.36 62.93
N ASN A 27 6.51 -23.45 63.18
CA ASN A 27 7.28 -24.27 62.23
C ASN A 27 6.52 -25.43 61.51
N ASN A 28 7.05 -25.75 60.32
CA ASN A 28 7.11 -27.00 59.54
C ASN A 28 6.22 -28.21 59.90
N GLU A 29 5.36 -28.61 58.96
CA GLU A 29 5.10 -30.02 58.61
C GLU A 29 5.00 -30.13 57.08
N ASP A 30 5.70 -31.13 56.53
CA ASP A 30 5.81 -31.42 55.09
C ASP A 30 4.48 -31.90 54.51
N VAL A 31 3.94 -31.16 53.54
CA VAL A 31 2.88 -31.63 52.64
C VAL A 31 3.34 -31.31 51.22
N GLU A 32 3.66 -32.35 50.47
CA GLU A 32 3.92 -32.28 49.03
C GLU A 32 2.71 -31.67 48.32
N GLU A 33 2.83 -30.40 47.90
CA GLU A 33 1.86 -29.79 46.98
C GLU A 33 2.09 -30.36 45.57
N PRO A 34 1.01 -30.75 44.86
CA PRO A 34 1.13 -31.21 43.49
C PRO A 34 1.66 -30.05 42.65
N THR A 35 2.69 -30.33 41.85
CA THR A 35 3.26 -29.45 40.84
C THR A 35 2.15 -28.88 39.96
N LYS A 36 1.67 -27.68 40.31
CA LYS A 36 0.80 -26.91 39.42
C LYS A 36 1.59 -26.70 38.15
N ALA A 37 1.13 -27.38 37.10
CA ALA A 37 1.56 -27.17 35.74
C ALA A 37 1.69 -25.67 35.51
N VAL A 38 2.83 -25.26 34.96
CA VAL A 38 3.09 -23.89 34.53
C VAL A 38 1.93 -23.50 33.62
N THR A 39 0.97 -22.76 34.17
CA THR A 39 -0.13 -22.18 33.42
C THR A 39 0.49 -21.33 32.34
N GLU A 40 0.12 -21.63 31.10
CA GLU A 40 0.56 -20.92 29.91
C GLU A 40 0.52 -19.41 30.20
N MET A 41 1.66 -18.76 30.02
CA MET A 41 1.83 -17.34 30.29
C MET A 41 0.79 -16.58 29.47
N ASP A 42 -0.29 -16.12 30.11
CA ASP A 42 -1.36 -15.34 29.48
C ASP A 42 -0.71 -14.15 28.77
N CYS A 43 -0.52 -14.30 27.45
CA CYS A 43 0.06 -13.25 26.66
C CYS A 43 -1.05 -12.21 26.46
N GLU A 44 -1.04 -11.18 27.30
CA GLU A 44 -1.92 -10.03 27.17
C GLU A 44 -1.94 -9.58 25.70
N SER A 45 -3.09 -9.71 25.02
CA SER A 45 -3.26 -9.40 23.61
C SER A 45 -4.21 -8.21 23.47
N TYR A 46 -3.77 -7.18 22.75
CA TYR A 46 -4.55 -5.96 22.55
C TYR A 46 -4.35 -5.41 21.13
N PRO A 47 -5.35 -4.67 20.59
CA PRO A 47 -5.28 -4.17 19.23
C PRO A 47 -4.15 -3.14 19.07
N PRO A 48 -3.42 -3.18 17.94
CA PRO A 48 -2.50 -2.10 17.60
C PRO A 48 -3.26 -0.81 17.28
N TYR A 49 -2.52 0.29 17.29
CA TYR A 49 -3.06 1.61 17.00
C TYR A 49 -3.86 1.64 15.69
N ASN A 50 -5.03 2.29 15.71
CA ASN A 50 -5.87 2.51 14.54
C ASN A 50 -6.27 1.22 13.80
N PHE A 51 -6.37 0.10 14.51
CA PHE A 51 -6.92 -1.13 13.96
C PHE A 51 -8.39 -0.96 13.59
N SER A 52 -8.75 -1.38 12.38
CA SER A 52 -10.15 -1.63 12.02
C SER A 52 -10.24 -2.71 10.95
N TRP A 53 -11.37 -3.39 10.92
CA TRP A 53 -11.78 -4.15 9.75
C TRP A 53 -12.11 -3.17 8.62
N PHE A 54 -11.52 -3.40 7.45
CA PHE A 54 -11.82 -2.62 6.23
C PHE A 54 -12.76 -3.40 5.32
N ALA A 55 -12.48 -4.69 5.15
CA ALA A 55 -13.41 -5.66 4.59
C ALA A 55 -13.49 -6.83 5.58
N GLU A 56 -14.67 -7.06 6.14
CA GLU A 56 -14.89 -8.12 7.13
C GLU A 56 -14.40 -9.47 6.62
N ASN A 57 -13.66 -10.18 7.47
CA ASN A 57 -13.06 -11.49 7.17
C ASN A 57 -12.18 -11.53 5.91
N LYS A 58 -11.70 -10.38 5.42
CA LYS A 58 -10.83 -10.30 4.23
C LYS A 58 -9.62 -9.40 4.46
N VAL A 59 -9.87 -8.15 4.84
CA VAL A 59 -8.81 -7.14 4.99
C VAL A 59 -9.00 -6.33 6.26
N ALA A 60 -7.97 -6.29 7.09
CA ALA A 60 -7.85 -5.38 8.22
C ALA A 60 -6.75 -4.35 7.98
N ALA A 61 -6.90 -3.17 8.57
CA ALA A 61 -5.95 -2.07 8.42
C ALA A 61 -5.56 -1.48 9.77
N MET A 62 -4.30 -1.09 9.92
CA MET A 62 -3.77 -0.63 11.21
C MET A 62 -2.53 0.25 11.07
N GLY A 63 -2.16 0.89 12.17
CA GLY A 63 -0.83 1.45 12.40
C GLY A 63 0.19 0.38 12.77
N PHE A 64 1.42 0.81 12.99
CA PHE A 64 2.55 -0.07 13.27
C PHE A 64 2.34 -0.96 14.52
N PRO A 65 2.32 -2.30 14.40
CA PRO A 65 2.25 -3.19 15.56
C PRO A 65 3.62 -3.27 16.24
N GLN A 66 3.77 -2.54 17.36
CA GLN A 66 5.04 -2.34 18.04
C GLN A 66 5.47 -3.50 18.94
N SER A 67 4.52 -4.27 19.45
CA SER A 67 4.75 -5.30 20.47
C SER A 67 4.29 -6.68 20.00
N VAL A 68 4.81 -7.73 20.62
CA VAL A 68 4.36 -9.11 20.40
C VAL A 68 2.89 -9.28 20.79
N ALA A 69 2.41 -8.55 21.80
CA ALA A 69 0.99 -8.51 22.19
C ALA A 69 0.08 -8.09 21.03
N ASN A 70 0.49 -7.08 20.24
CA ASN A 70 -0.27 -6.63 19.06
C ASN A 70 -0.31 -7.70 17.97
N LEU A 71 0.80 -8.43 17.78
CA LEU A 71 0.88 -9.53 16.82
C LEU A 71 0.04 -10.74 17.26
N ASN A 72 0.02 -11.02 18.57
CA ASN A 72 -0.84 -12.06 19.12
C ASN A 72 -2.32 -11.71 18.93
N TYR A 73 -2.70 -10.46 19.19
CA TYR A 73 -4.06 -9.98 18.96
C TYR A 73 -4.48 -10.15 17.50
N LEU A 74 -3.58 -9.82 16.55
CA LEU A 74 -3.82 -10.01 15.13
C LEU A 74 -4.21 -11.45 14.78
N VAL A 75 -3.47 -12.42 15.30
CA VAL A 75 -3.78 -13.83 15.07
C VAL A 75 -5.06 -14.23 15.78
N ASP A 76 -5.32 -13.71 16.98
CA ASP A 76 -6.53 -14.01 17.76
C ASP A 76 -7.82 -13.53 17.07
N VAL A 77 -7.76 -12.37 16.39
CA VAL A 77 -8.88 -11.88 15.58
C VAL A 77 -8.93 -12.51 14.18
N GLY A 78 -8.04 -13.45 13.87
CA GLY A 78 -8.06 -14.24 12.64
C GLY A 78 -7.24 -13.69 11.48
N VAL A 79 -6.35 -12.71 11.69
CA VAL A 79 -5.43 -12.25 10.63
C VAL A 79 -4.33 -13.29 10.39
N ASN A 80 -4.22 -13.75 9.14
CA ASN A 80 -3.27 -14.79 8.75
C ASN A 80 -1.99 -14.23 8.09
N HIS A 81 -2.10 -13.09 7.40
CA HIS A 81 -1.00 -12.51 6.64
C HIS A 81 -0.86 -11.01 6.93
N LEU A 82 0.24 -10.60 7.54
CA LEU A 82 0.58 -9.20 7.78
C LEU A 82 1.44 -8.62 6.64
N ILE A 83 1.01 -7.49 6.08
CA ILE A 83 1.73 -6.72 5.07
C ILE A 83 2.27 -5.45 5.72
N THR A 84 3.60 -5.32 5.72
CA THR A 84 4.31 -4.14 6.20
C THR A 84 4.66 -3.22 5.04
N LEU A 85 4.11 -2.00 5.06
CA LEU A 85 4.38 -0.97 4.05
C LEU A 85 5.57 -0.06 4.43
N SER A 86 5.98 -0.08 5.69
CA SER A 86 6.97 0.80 6.29
C SER A 86 8.32 0.09 6.45
N PRO A 87 9.31 0.30 5.55
CA PRO A 87 10.67 -0.25 5.75
C PRO A 87 11.32 0.28 7.04
N GLU A 88 10.91 1.47 7.49
CA GLU A 88 11.43 2.11 8.69
C GLU A 88 10.85 1.56 10.01
N ARG A 89 9.80 0.72 9.95
CA ARG A 89 9.10 0.17 11.12
C ARG A 89 8.75 -1.31 10.88
N ILE A 90 9.72 -2.17 11.17
CA ILE A 90 9.56 -3.62 11.09
C ILE A 90 9.04 -4.14 12.43
N PRO A 91 7.90 -4.85 12.44
CA PRO A 91 7.34 -5.38 13.68
C PRO A 91 8.16 -6.58 14.19
N PRO A 92 8.09 -6.91 15.50
CA PRO A 92 8.86 -8.01 16.10
C PRO A 92 8.29 -9.39 15.74
N ILE A 93 8.22 -9.71 14.44
CA ILE A 93 7.56 -10.91 13.90
C ILE A 93 8.28 -12.19 14.29
N MET A 94 9.60 -12.13 14.44
CA MET A 94 10.39 -13.29 14.88
C MET A 94 10.06 -13.73 16.31
N GLU A 95 9.55 -12.82 17.13
CA GLU A 95 9.15 -13.08 18.52
C GLU A 95 7.67 -13.50 18.62
N CYS A 96 6.94 -13.46 17.51
CA CYS A 96 5.55 -13.89 17.46
C CYS A 96 5.48 -15.42 17.64
N LYS A 97 4.90 -15.85 18.76
CA LYS A 97 4.71 -17.27 19.06
C LYS A 97 3.66 -17.95 18.16
N LYS A 98 2.78 -17.15 17.55
CA LYS A 98 1.65 -17.62 16.75
C LYS A 98 1.98 -17.59 15.25
N LYS A 99 1.33 -18.47 14.48
CA LYS A 99 1.55 -18.58 13.02
C LYS A 99 0.98 -17.36 12.31
N LEU A 100 1.85 -16.43 11.93
CA LEU A 100 1.52 -15.23 11.15
C LEU A 100 2.44 -15.15 9.94
N LYS A 101 1.88 -15.18 8.73
CA LYS A 101 2.64 -14.93 7.50
C LYS A 101 2.98 -13.45 7.41
N TRP A 102 4.14 -13.14 6.84
CA TRP A 102 4.61 -11.77 6.71
C TRP A 102 5.11 -11.48 5.31
N SER A 103 4.81 -10.28 4.80
CA SER A 103 5.41 -9.77 3.58
C SER A 103 5.66 -8.28 3.68
N GLU A 104 6.75 -7.85 3.06
CA GLU A 104 7.15 -6.45 3.02
C GLU A 104 6.93 -5.86 1.62
N ILE A 105 6.36 -4.65 1.59
CA ILE A 105 6.23 -3.81 0.41
C ILE A 105 6.77 -2.42 0.77
N ARG A 106 8.03 -2.17 0.45
CA ARG A 106 8.77 -1.01 0.95
C ARG A 106 8.35 0.31 0.30
N ILE A 107 7.47 1.07 0.95
CA ILE A 107 7.08 2.41 0.49
C ILE A 107 7.72 3.45 1.42
N LYS A 108 8.48 4.38 0.86
CA LYS A 108 9.13 5.47 1.61
C LYS A 108 8.10 6.25 2.44
N GLU A 109 8.50 6.77 3.59
CA GLU A 109 7.63 7.65 4.39
C GLU A 109 7.20 8.88 3.59
N PHE A 110 5.91 9.24 3.69
CA PHE A 110 5.23 10.22 2.84
C PHE A 110 5.29 9.95 1.33
N GLY A 111 5.83 8.79 0.94
CA GLY A 111 5.89 8.34 -0.44
C GLY A 111 4.55 7.81 -0.94
N VAL A 112 4.50 7.67 -2.25
CA VAL A 112 3.38 7.12 -3.00
C VAL A 112 3.74 5.70 -3.41
N PRO A 113 2.84 4.72 -3.30
CA PRO A 113 3.11 3.37 -3.78
C PRO A 113 3.30 3.38 -5.31
N THR A 114 4.34 2.68 -5.77
CA THR A 114 4.55 2.47 -7.21
C THR A 114 3.58 1.45 -7.78
N MET A 115 3.41 1.44 -9.09
CA MET A 115 2.53 0.47 -9.76
C MET A 115 2.87 -0.98 -9.40
N LYS A 116 4.17 -1.31 -9.39
CA LYS A 116 4.67 -2.64 -8.99
C LYS A 116 4.30 -3.00 -7.55
N GLN A 117 4.36 -2.02 -6.65
CA GLN A 117 3.99 -2.22 -5.25
C GLN A 117 2.49 -2.45 -5.08
N ILE A 118 1.67 -1.69 -5.82
CA ILE A 118 0.21 -1.86 -5.86
C ILE A 118 -0.13 -3.25 -6.39
N LEU A 119 0.43 -3.65 -7.53
CA LEU A 119 0.20 -4.97 -8.13
C LEU A 119 0.61 -6.10 -7.18
N LYS A 120 1.79 -6.00 -6.54
CA LYS A 120 2.22 -6.98 -5.53
C LYS A 120 1.26 -7.05 -4.34
N PHE A 121 0.73 -5.91 -3.88
CA PHE A 121 -0.24 -5.89 -2.80
C PHE A 121 -1.55 -6.59 -3.21
N ILE A 122 -2.06 -6.29 -4.40
CA ILE A 122 -3.27 -6.93 -4.95
C ILE A 122 -3.07 -8.43 -5.12
N GLU A 123 -1.94 -8.87 -5.67
CA GLU A 123 -1.60 -10.29 -5.84
C GLU A 123 -1.61 -11.05 -4.50
N ILE A 124 -1.09 -10.42 -3.43
CA ILE A 124 -1.15 -11.01 -2.08
C ILE A 124 -2.61 -11.12 -1.60
N CYS A 125 -3.42 -10.09 -1.82
CA CYS A 125 -4.84 -10.09 -1.47
C CYS A 125 -5.63 -11.16 -2.25
N GLU A 126 -5.43 -11.30 -3.56
CA GLU A 126 -6.07 -12.33 -4.38
C GLU A 126 -5.73 -13.73 -3.89
N ARG A 127 -4.44 -13.97 -3.65
CA ARG A 127 -3.94 -15.23 -3.10
C ARG A 127 -4.53 -15.54 -1.73
N ALA A 128 -4.70 -14.53 -0.89
CA ALA A 128 -5.32 -14.69 0.42
C ALA A 128 -6.82 -15.02 0.28
N GLU A 129 -7.54 -14.34 -0.60
CA GLU A 129 -8.96 -14.61 -0.87
C GLU A 129 -9.19 -16.04 -1.39
N ILE A 130 -8.35 -16.53 -2.30
CA ILE A 130 -8.39 -17.93 -2.78
C ILE A 130 -8.18 -18.94 -1.65
N ARG A 131 -7.31 -18.62 -0.68
CA ARG A 131 -7.02 -19.49 0.47
C ARG A 131 -7.97 -19.31 1.65
N GLY A 132 -8.92 -18.38 1.58
CA GLY A 132 -9.75 -17.99 2.72
C GLY A 132 -8.96 -17.37 3.87
N GLU A 133 -7.82 -16.75 3.57
CA GLU A 133 -6.95 -16.08 4.53
C GLU A 133 -7.28 -14.59 4.64
N VAL A 134 -7.12 -14.06 5.85
CA VAL A 134 -7.31 -12.64 6.14
C VAL A 134 -5.97 -11.90 6.08
N VAL A 135 -5.96 -10.76 5.38
CA VAL A 135 -4.80 -9.89 5.23
C VAL A 135 -4.89 -8.69 6.18
N GLY A 136 -3.85 -8.47 6.98
CA GLY A 136 -3.65 -7.24 7.72
C GLY A 136 -2.65 -6.34 6.99
N VAL A 137 -2.96 -5.06 6.80
CA VAL A 137 -2.04 -4.10 6.18
C VAL A 137 -1.73 -2.93 7.12
N HIS A 138 -0.46 -2.57 7.21
CA HIS A 138 -0.03 -1.45 8.06
C HIS A 138 1.07 -0.59 7.44
N CYS A 139 1.11 0.66 7.85
CA CYS A 139 2.27 1.54 7.69
C CYS A 139 2.68 2.06 9.07
N ARG A 140 3.09 3.32 9.18
CA ARG A 140 3.35 3.97 10.48
C ARG A 140 2.05 4.21 11.28
N HIS A 141 1.11 4.97 10.71
CA HIS A 141 -0.15 5.34 11.39
C HIS A 141 -1.40 4.64 10.81
N GLY A 142 -1.25 3.87 9.73
CA GLY A 142 -2.39 3.22 9.07
C GLY A 142 -3.32 4.17 8.31
N ARG A 143 -2.76 5.25 7.72
CA ARG A 143 -3.48 6.35 7.06
C ARG A 143 -3.10 6.54 5.59
N GLY A 144 -2.00 7.23 5.27
CA GLY A 144 -1.63 7.54 3.87
C GLY A 144 -1.34 6.31 3.01
N ARG A 145 -0.16 5.69 3.19
CA ARG A 145 0.26 4.49 2.44
C ARG A 145 -0.77 3.35 2.50
N THR A 146 -1.25 3.05 3.71
CA THR A 146 -2.29 2.04 3.93
C THR A 146 -3.58 2.40 3.20
N GLY A 147 -4.10 3.61 3.37
CA GLY A 147 -5.31 4.06 2.71
C GLY A 147 -5.21 4.05 1.18
N THR A 148 -4.04 4.37 0.64
CA THR A 148 -3.79 4.31 -0.81
C THR A 148 -3.89 2.88 -1.33
N MET A 149 -3.28 1.93 -0.63
CA MET A 149 -3.38 0.50 -0.95
C MET A 149 -4.83 -0.01 -0.84
N LEU A 150 -5.56 0.38 0.21
CA LEU A 150 -6.97 0.02 0.38
C LEU A 150 -7.88 0.63 -0.70
N ALA A 151 -7.57 1.83 -1.19
CA ALA A 151 -8.30 2.42 -2.31
C ALA A 151 -8.07 1.61 -3.60
N CYS A 152 -6.83 1.20 -3.87
CA CYS A 152 -6.52 0.30 -4.99
C CYS A 152 -7.21 -1.06 -4.84
N TYR A 153 -7.33 -1.59 -3.61
CA TYR A 153 -8.11 -2.80 -3.33
C TYR A 153 -9.58 -2.63 -3.75
N LEU A 154 -10.23 -1.51 -3.40
CA LEU A 154 -11.62 -1.27 -3.82
C LEU A 154 -11.75 -1.12 -5.34
N VAL A 155 -10.79 -0.46 -6.00
CA VAL A 155 -10.75 -0.37 -7.46
C VAL A 155 -10.70 -1.78 -8.06
N HIS A 156 -9.81 -2.64 -7.58
CA HIS A 156 -9.61 -3.98 -8.13
C HIS A 156 -10.78 -4.93 -7.83
N PHE A 157 -11.12 -5.13 -6.56
CA PHE A 157 -12.07 -6.17 -6.13
C PHE A 157 -13.54 -5.74 -6.22
N LYS A 158 -13.81 -4.42 -6.27
CA LYS A 158 -15.17 -3.88 -6.32
C LYS A 158 -15.45 -3.08 -7.60
N ASN A 159 -14.48 -3.01 -8.52
CA ASN A 159 -14.59 -2.25 -9.76
C ASN A 159 -15.07 -0.79 -9.53
N MET A 160 -14.62 -0.17 -8.44
CA MET A 160 -15.02 1.19 -8.09
C MET A 160 -14.21 2.22 -8.88
N ALA A 161 -14.86 3.32 -9.24
CA ALA A 161 -14.16 4.51 -9.70
C ALA A 161 -13.18 5.02 -8.63
N PRO A 162 -12.00 5.52 -9.02
CA PRO A 162 -10.92 5.85 -8.08
C PRO A 162 -11.33 6.91 -7.05
N GLU A 163 -12.10 7.93 -7.45
CA GLU A 163 -12.60 8.98 -6.55
C GLU A 163 -13.54 8.38 -5.50
N ARG A 164 -14.43 7.48 -5.93
CA ARG A 164 -15.35 6.77 -5.03
C ARG A 164 -14.60 5.85 -4.09
N ALA A 165 -13.57 5.15 -4.57
CA ALA A 165 -12.73 4.28 -3.75
C ALA A 165 -12.03 5.08 -2.65
N VAL A 166 -11.37 6.19 -2.98
CA VAL A 166 -10.69 7.07 -2.01
C VAL A 166 -11.68 7.61 -0.97
N LEU A 167 -12.84 8.11 -1.41
CA LEU A 167 -13.88 8.60 -0.50
C LEU A 167 -14.38 7.51 0.44
N THR A 168 -14.61 6.29 -0.08
CA THR A 168 -15.05 5.14 0.73
C THR A 168 -14.02 4.82 1.81
N VAL A 169 -12.73 4.79 1.45
CA VAL A 169 -11.65 4.57 2.42
C VAL A 169 -11.64 5.67 3.49
N ARG A 170 -11.83 6.94 3.09
CA ARG A 170 -11.86 8.07 4.04
C ARG A 170 -13.05 8.03 4.99
N VAL A 171 -14.22 7.60 4.52
CA VAL A 171 -15.41 7.42 5.35
C VAL A 171 -15.18 6.32 6.38
N GLN A 172 -14.65 5.17 5.95
CA GLN A 172 -14.38 4.06 6.86
C GLN A 172 -13.19 4.32 7.80
N ARG A 173 -12.18 5.04 7.32
CA ARG A 173 -10.93 5.32 8.02
C ARG A 173 -10.53 6.79 7.83
N PRO A 174 -11.05 7.70 8.67
CA PRO A 174 -10.78 9.13 8.55
C PRO A 174 -9.29 9.48 8.51
N GLY A 175 -8.93 10.39 7.61
CA GLY A 175 -7.54 10.80 7.38
C GLY A 175 -6.72 9.85 6.50
N SER A 176 -7.35 8.86 5.85
CA SER A 176 -6.69 7.98 4.89
C SER A 176 -6.48 8.64 3.53
N CYS A 177 -5.46 8.19 2.79
CA CYS A 177 -5.01 8.78 1.52
C CYS A 177 -4.73 10.29 1.71
N GLU A 178 -3.58 10.61 2.27
CA GLU A 178 -3.27 11.91 2.88
C GLU A 178 -2.89 12.99 1.86
N THR A 179 -2.39 12.60 0.68
CA THR A 179 -1.86 13.56 -0.31
C THR A 179 -2.50 13.40 -1.69
N TYR A 180 -2.44 14.45 -2.49
CA TYR A 180 -2.95 14.45 -3.86
C TYR A 180 -2.22 13.42 -4.75
N GLU A 181 -0.92 13.22 -4.54
CA GLU A 181 -0.14 12.25 -5.30
C GLU A 181 -0.55 10.79 -4.98
N GLN A 182 -1.01 10.54 -3.74
CA GLN A 182 -1.60 9.24 -3.37
C GLN A 182 -2.93 9.01 -4.09
N GLU A 183 -3.79 10.02 -4.18
CA GLU A 183 -5.03 9.94 -4.97
C GLU A 183 -4.73 9.69 -6.46
N LYS A 184 -3.77 10.44 -7.02
CA LYS A 184 -3.34 10.28 -8.42
C LYS A 184 -2.84 8.87 -8.70
N ALA A 185 -2.16 8.22 -7.76
CA ALA A 185 -1.72 6.83 -7.92
C ALA A 185 -2.89 5.85 -8.01
N VAL A 186 -3.99 6.08 -7.28
CA VAL A 186 -5.21 5.27 -7.38
C VAL A 186 -5.87 5.45 -8.74
N CYS A 187 -6.00 6.71 -9.21
CA CYS A 187 -6.51 7.00 -10.56
C CYS A 187 -5.65 6.32 -11.63
N HIS A 188 -4.32 6.45 -11.50
CA HIS A 188 -3.39 5.85 -12.45
C HIS A 188 -3.49 4.32 -12.49
N TYR A 189 -3.64 3.68 -11.33
CA TYR A 189 -3.87 2.23 -11.25
C TYR A 189 -5.17 1.82 -11.95
N HIS A 190 -6.27 2.54 -11.72
CA HIS A 190 -7.55 2.30 -12.39
C HIS A 190 -7.42 2.42 -13.92
N ASP A 191 -6.71 3.43 -14.41
CA ASP A 191 -6.54 3.65 -15.86
C ASP A 191 -5.69 2.55 -16.51
N CYS A 192 -4.61 2.12 -15.84
CA CYS A 192 -3.83 0.98 -16.29
C CYS A 192 -4.64 -0.32 -16.30
N LEU A 193 -5.48 -0.56 -15.28
CA LEU A 193 -6.33 -1.75 -15.19
C LEU A 193 -7.33 -1.83 -16.35
N ARG A 194 -7.80 -0.68 -16.84
CA ARG A 194 -8.75 -0.60 -17.97
C ARG A 194 -8.09 -0.56 -19.34
N GLY A 195 -6.76 -0.53 -19.42
CA GLY A 195 -6.03 -0.36 -20.67
C GLY A 195 -6.22 1.00 -21.33
N THR A 196 -6.71 2.01 -20.60
CA THR A 196 -6.89 3.37 -21.15
C THR A 196 -5.56 4.12 -21.28
N VAL A 197 -4.52 3.64 -20.59
CA VAL A 197 -3.16 4.17 -20.65
C VAL A 197 -2.21 3.07 -21.12
N GLU A 198 -1.66 3.24 -22.33
CA GLU A 198 -0.69 2.30 -22.94
C GLU A 198 0.70 2.38 -22.30
N LYS A 199 1.04 3.50 -21.65
CA LYS A 199 2.34 3.72 -20.99
C LYS A 199 2.14 4.29 -19.58
N PRO A 200 2.45 3.53 -18.51
CA PRO A 200 2.32 4.05 -17.15
C PRO A 200 3.21 5.29 -16.95
N ASP A 201 2.72 6.29 -16.20
CA ASP A 201 3.47 7.51 -15.86
C ASP A 201 4.59 7.12 -14.90
N TYR A 202 5.78 6.93 -15.47
CA TYR A 202 6.98 6.40 -14.82
C TYR A 202 7.56 7.33 -13.74
N ARG A 203 7.05 8.55 -13.58
CA ARG A 203 7.32 9.36 -12.38
C ARG A 203 6.70 8.77 -11.10
N LEU A 204 5.78 7.80 -11.24
CA LEU A 204 5.25 6.95 -10.18
C LEU A 204 5.86 5.54 -10.21
N VAL A 205 6.82 5.26 -11.11
CA VAL A 205 7.38 3.92 -11.36
C VAL A 205 8.90 4.02 -11.47
N GLU A 206 9.59 3.98 -10.33
CA GLU A 206 11.00 3.62 -10.31
C GLU A 206 11.10 2.10 -10.49
N ASP A 207 11.10 1.63 -11.75
CA ASP A 207 11.81 0.42 -12.24
C ASP A 207 11.24 -0.06 -13.59
N LYS A 208 11.79 0.49 -14.69
CA LYS A 208 11.51 0.04 -16.07
C LYS A 208 11.86 -1.44 -16.31
N MET A 209 12.84 -1.97 -15.58
CA MET A 209 13.44 -3.28 -15.85
C MET A 209 12.58 -4.48 -15.42
N TYR A 210 11.62 -4.29 -14.50
CA TYR A 210 10.77 -5.38 -14.02
C TYR A 210 9.52 -5.60 -14.89
N PHE A 211 9.06 -4.56 -15.58
CA PHE A 211 7.87 -4.61 -16.43
C PHE A 211 8.12 -5.41 -17.72
N ASP A 212 9.28 -5.19 -18.35
CA ASP A 212 9.70 -5.94 -19.54
C ASP A 212 9.82 -7.46 -19.27
N PHE A 213 10.07 -7.85 -18.01
CA PHE A 213 10.19 -9.25 -17.61
C PHE A 213 8.85 -9.86 -17.16
N SER A 214 8.02 -9.11 -16.41
CA SER A 214 6.76 -9.63 -15.84
C SER A 214 5.61 -9.71 -16.85
N MET A 215 5.57 -8.83 -17.85
CA MET A 215 4.51 -8.84 -18.88
C MET A 215 4.77 -9.84 -20.01
N LYS A 216 6.02 -10.29 -20.17
CA LYS A 216 6.40 -11.30 -21.17
C LYS A 216 5.81 -12.68 -20.89
N TYR A 217 5.33 -12.94 -19.67
CA TYR A 217 4.79 -14.23 -19.24
C TYR A 217 3.26 -14.22 -18.98
N MET A 218 2.55 -13.16 -19.35
CA MET A 218 1.08 -13.08 -19.21
C MET A 218 0.33 -13.12 -20.55
N TYR A 219 1.06 -13.12 -21.68
CA TYR A 219 0.48 -13.31 -23.00
C TYR A 219 1.15 -14.53 -23.63
N ASP A 220 0.51 -15.70 -23.48
CA ASP A 220 0.78 -16.81 -24.37
C ASP A 220 0.17 -16.52 -25.75
N ASP A 221 0.93 -16.99 -26.73
CA ASP A 221 0.80 -16.98 -28.18
C ASP A 221 -0.63 -17.23 -28.70
N ASP A 222 -1.27 -16.23 -29.30
CA ASP A 222 -2.27 -16.40 -30.38
C ASP A 222 -2.81 -15.01 -30.82
N THR A 223 -2.07 -14.30 -31.68
CA THR A 223 -2.63 -13.47 -32.78
C THR A 223 -1.53 -12.73 -33.54
N ILE A 224 -0.63 -13.43 -34.23
CA ILE A 224 -0.05 -12.92 -35.48
C ILE A 224 0.15 -14.11 -36.44
N ARG A 225 -0.88 -14.41 -37.23
CA ARG A 225 -0.72 -15.04 -38.54
C ARG A 225 -1.05 -13.99 -39.60
N ILE A 226 -0.32 -14.08 -40.72
CA ILE A 226 -0.41 -13.29 -41.97
C ILE A 226 0.40 -11.97 -41.88
N GLU A 227 1.49 -11.74 -42.60
CA GLU A 227 2.19 -12.45 -43.68
C GLU A 227 3.66 -11.96 -43.64
N LYS A 228 4.61 -12.90 -43.67
CA LYS A 228 5.99 -12.64 -44.10
C LYS A 228 6.11 -13.26 -45.48
N ASP A 229 6.51 -12.46 -46.44
CA ASP A 229 7.49 -12.78 -47.48
C ASP A 229 8.13 -11.44 -47.87
N GLU A 230 9.40 -11.27 -48.12
CA GLU A 230 10.63 -12.02 -47.88
C GLU A 230 11.72 -10.96 -48.17
N THR A 231 12.76 -10.88 -47.31
CA THR A 231 14.20 -10.61 -47.64
C THR A 231 14.55 -9.61 -48.76
N ALA A 232 15.47 -8.64 -48.65
CA ALA A 232 16.80 -8.63 -48.04
C ALA A 232 17.32 -7.16 -48.14
N GLU A 233 17.98 -6.64 -47.10
CA GLU A 233 19.41 -6.30 -47.10
C GLU A 233 19.81 -4.85 -47.48
N GLN A 234 20.55 -4.26 -46.53
CA GLN A 234 21.69 -3.32 -46.66
C GLN A 234 21.47 -1.81 -46.93
N LYS A 235 21.73 -1.04 -45.85
CA LYS A 235 22.69 0.09 -45.67
C LYS A 235 22.73 1.34 -46.61
N GLU A 236 23.13 2.43 -45.94
CA GLU A 236 23.70 3.73 -46.39
C GLU A 236 22.69 4.82 -46.78
N GLU A 237 22.55 5.90 -46.00
CA GLU A 237 23.43 7.07 -45.79
C GLU A 237 23.36 8.08 -46.97
N ASP A 238 23.07 9.32 -46.56
CA ASP A 238 23.04 10.63 -47.21
C ASP A 238 23.47 10.88 -48.69
N ASP A 239 22.95 12.01 -49.18
CA ASP A 239 23.45 12.84 -50.29
C ASP A 239 22.99 12.57 -51.74
N LEU A 240 21.93 13.32 -52.11
CA LEU A 240 21.71 14.05 -53.37
C LEU A 240 22.41 13.52 -54.65
N LYS A 241 21.64 12.97 -55.60
CA LYS A 241 22.01 13.00 -57.03
C LYS A 241 20.87 13.36 -57.97
N ILE A 242 21.24 14.24 -58.89
CA ILE A 242 20.53 14.76 -60.05
C ILE A 242 20.25 13.61 -61.03
N VAL A 243 19.02 13.51 -61.56
CA VAL A 243 18.72 12.65 -62.71
C VAL A 243 18.55 13.51 -63.96
N LYS A 244 19.48 13.37 -64.92
CA LYS A 244 19.27 13.74 -66.33
C LYS A 244 18.80 12.50 -67.06
N ILE A 245 17.65 12.59 -67.73
CA ILE A 245 17.28 11.69 -68.84
C ILE A 245 17.53 12.51 -70.11
N GLY A 246 18.42 12.04 -70.98
CA GLY A 246 18.64 12.61 -72.32
C GLY A 246 17.42 12.39 -73.22
N ASP A 247 17.21 13.07 -74.35
CA ASP A 247 18.04 13.97 -75.12
C ASP A 247 17.11 15.03 -75.78
N SER A 248 17.67 16.21 -76.06
CA SER A 248 17.20 17.28 -76.95
C SER A 248 15.70 17.70 -77.01
N SER A 249 15.49 18.96 -76.61
CA SER A 249 14.41 19.93 -76.93
C SER A 249 13.24 20.13 -75.94
N VAL A 250 13.21 21.38 -75.43
CA VAL A 250 12.19 22.06 -74.59
C VAL A 250 12.24 21.79 -73.07
N GLN A 251 12.79 22.77 -72.34
CA GLN A 251 12.74 22.88 -70.88
C GLN A 251 11.32 23.23 -70.40
N LYS A 252 10.80 22.49 -69.40
CA LYS A 252 9.79 23.01 -68.47
C LYS A 252 10.10 22.56 -67.04
N GLN A 253 10.44 23.53 -66.18
CA GLN A 253 10.47 23.37 -64.73
C GLN A 253 9.06 23.55 -64.17
N VAL A 254 8.63 22.67 -63.27
CA VAL A 254 7.47 22.92 -62.42
C VAL A 254 7.87 22.74 -60.96
N LYS A 255 7.87 23.85 -60.19
CA LYS A 255 7.98 23.85 -58.73
C LYS A 255 6.59 23.72 -58.13
N LEU A 256 6.28 22.58 -57.52
CA LEU A 256 5.06 22.43 -56.71
C LEU A 256 5.36 22.78 -55.24
N LYS A 257 4.82 23.91 -54.79
CA LYS A 257 4.74 24.29 -53.37
C LYS A 257 3.47 23.67 -52.78
N VAL A 258 3.61 22.75 -51.83
CA VAL A 258 2.46 22.28 -51.04
C VAL A 258 2.40 23.09 -49.73
N PRO A 259 1.25 23.73 -49.40
CA PRO A 259 1.14 24.62 -48.24
C PRO A 259 1.04 23.85 -46.93
N LYS A 260 1.83 24.27 -45.92
CA LYS A 260 1.64 23.82 -44.53
C LYS A 260 0.32 24.39 -43.99
N LYS A 261 -0.67 23.55 -43.72
CA LYS A 261 -1.81 23.95 -42.87
C LYS A 261 -1.31 24.13 -41.44
N LYS A 262 -1.36 25.36 -40.94
CA LYS A 262 -1.29 25.64 -39.50
C LYS A 262 -2.67 25.37 -38.90
N SER A 263 -2.79 24.43 -37.97
CA SER A 263 -3.94 24.38 -37.06
C SER A 263 -3.68 25.32 -35.89
N ASN A 264 -4.52 26.34 -35.73
CA ASN A 264 -4.53 27.18 -34.54
C ASN A 264 -5.26 26.43 -33.43
N ALA A 265 -4.54 25.77 -32.54
CA ALA A 265 -5.10 25.27 -31.29
C ALA A 265 -5.25 26.43 -30.30
N MET A 266 -6.48 26.66 -29.83
CA MET A 266 -6.80 27.69 -28.84
C MET A 266 -6.40 27.21 -27.44
N VAL A 267 -5.46 27.89 -26.81
CA VAL A 267 -5.08 27.64 -25.40
C VAL A 267 -6.02 28.44 -24.50
N ILE A 268 -6.87 27.74 -23.75
CA ILE A 268 -7.73 28.37 -22.72
C ILE A 268 -6.96 28.30 -21.39
N ASN A 269 -6.40 29.43 -20.96
CA ASN A 269 -5.81 29.56 -19.63
C ASN A 269 -6.92 29.81 -18.60
N HIS A 270 -7.18 28.86 -17.70
CA HIS A 270 -7.92 29.12 -16.47
C HIS A 270 -6.97 29.66 -15.40
N LYS A 271 -7.15 30.95 -15.05
CA LYS A 271 -6.53 31.55 -13.86
C LYS A 271 -7.37 31.15 -12.65
N ILE A 272 -6.79 30.35 -11.76
CA ILE A 272 -7.29 30.15 -10.40
C ILE A 272 -6.65 31.24 -9.55
N TYR A 273 -7.47 32.12 -8.96
CA TYR A 273 -7.02 33.11 -7.99
C TYR A 273 -7.17 32.50 -6.59
N PHE A 274 -6.07 32.52 -5.81
CA PHE A 274 -6.08 32.29 -4.38
C PHE A 274 -6.52 33.56 -3.64
#